data_AF-A0A8D0TRY9-F1
#
_entry.id   AF-A0A8D0TRY9-F1
#
_cell.length_a   1.000
_cell.length_b   1.000
_cell.length_c   1.000
_cell.angle_alpha   90.00
_cell.angle_beta   90.00
_cell.angle_gamma   90.00
#
_symmetry.space_group_name_H-M   'P 1'
#
loop_
_entity.id
_entity.type
_entity.pdbx_description
1 polymer ?
#
loop_
_entity_poly.entity_id
_entity_poly.type
_entity_poly.pdbx_seq_one_letter_code
_entity_poly.pdbx_strand_id
1 'polypeptide(L)'
;MTDSFEDSCVPPRAMVHAFLIHTLRAPKAEEGLCRVLYSCVFGAEESPDDLHPHGAERDRLLRKEQILAVARQVESMCQLQQQACGRPSVDLQPQSSDEPVPLHEAPCGAFCLAAGDPFQEPRTVVWLGVLSLGFALVLDAHENLLLAESTLRLLARLLFDHLRLLVPGANLLLRADRIEGILARFLPHGQLLFLNDQFVQGLEKEFSAACPR
;
A
#
# COMPACT_ATOMS: atom_id res chain seq x y z
N MET A 1 35.66 -32.95 -10.32
CA MET A 1 36.37 -31.67 -10.50
C MET A 1 36.23 -31.31 -11.97
N THR A 2 35.35 -30.44 -12.39
CA THR A 2 34.96 -29.12 -11.84
C THR A 2 33.51 -28.84 -12.26
N ASP A 3 32.61 -28.69 -11.29
CA ASP A 3 32.11 -27.40 -10.77
C ASP A 3 31.14 -26.71 -11.72
N SER A 4 29.86 -27.04 -11.53
CA SER A 4 28.71 -26.39 -12.13
C SER A 4 28.51 -25.05 -11.43
N PHE A 5 28.83 -23.96 -12.11
CA PHE A 5 28.41 -22.62 -11.69
C PHE A 5 26.88 -22.55 -11.83
N GLU A 6 26.17 -22.83 -10.74
CA GLU A 6 24.80 -22.37 -10.56
C GLU A 6 24.83 -20.84 -10.51
N ASP A 7 24.48 -20.23 -11.64
CA ASP A 7 24.17 -18.81 -11.76
C ASP A 7 22.97 -18.52 -10.85
N SER A 8 23.29 -18.23 -9.60
CA SER A 8 22.34 -17.83 -8.57
C SER A 8 21.83 -16.46 -8.98
N CYS A 9 20.81 -16.45 -9.83
CA CYS A 9 20.11 -15.26 -10.25
C CYS A 9 19.41 -14.69 -9.01
N VAL A 10 20.13 -13.90 -8.21
CA VAL A 10 19.58 -13.17 -7.08
C VAL A 10 18.46 -12.31 -7.66
N PRO A 11 17.19 -12.55 -7.30
CA PRO A 11 16.11 -11.75 -7.85
C PRO A 11 16.37 -10.28 -7.49
N PRO A 12 16.06 -9.34 -8.40
CA PRO A 12 16.27 -7.93 -8.14
C PRO A 12 15.55 -7.55 -6.85
N ARG A 13 16.30 -6.98 -5.90
CA ARG A 13 15.78 -6.54 -4.60
C ARG A 13 14.58 -5.61 -4.83
N ALA A 14 13.43 -5.98 -4.26
CA ALA A 14 12.21 -5.19 -4.40
C ALA A 14 12.35 -3.85 -3.65
N MET A 15 12.27 -2.74 -4.37
CA MET A 15 12.38 -1.38 -3.81
C MET A 15 11.21 -1.07 -2.85
N VAL A 16 10.04 -1.59 -3.17
CA VAL A 16 8.85 -1.63 -2.32
C VAL A 16 8.76 -3.01 -1.71
N HIS A 17 8.79 -3.10 -0.39
CA HIS A 17 8.58 -4.33 0.35
C HIS A 17 7.10 -4.70 0.45
N ALA A 18 6.22 -3.72 0.68
CA ALA A 18 4.80 -3.98 0.81
C ALA A 18 3.94 -2.79 0.43
N PHE A 19 2.74 -3.07 -0.07
CA PHE A 19 1.64 -2.12 -0.21
C PHE A 19 0.46 -2.58 0.64
N LEU A 20 -0.19 -1.65 1.33
CA LEU A 20 -1.35 -1.96 2.17
C LEU A 20 -2.43 -0.87 2.11
N ILE A 21 -3.67 -1.31 2.28
CA ILE A 21 -4.87 -0.48 2.44
C ILE A 21 -5.50 -0.84 3.78
N HIS A 22 -5.74 0.14 4.62
CA HIS A 22 -6.36 -0.05 5.93
C HIS A 22 -7.43 1.00 6.23
N THR A 23 -8.25 0.76 7.24
CA THR A 23 -9.22 1.75 7.73
C THR A 23 -8.52 2.77 8.62
N LEU A 24 -8.93 4.04 8.51
CA LEU A 24 -8.61 5.09 9.48
C LEU A 24 -9.80 5.31 10.40
N ARG A 25 -9.56 5.34 11.72
CA ARG A 25 -10.60 5.63 12.70
C ARG A 25 -11.12 7.07 12.54
N ALA A 26 -12.44 7.23 12.52
CA ALA A 26 -13.07 8.53 12.69
C ALA A 26 -12.99 8.97 14.16
N PRO A 27 -12.66 10.23 14.49
CA PRO A 27 -12.43 10.69 15.87
C PRO A 27 -13.61 10.52 16.84
N LYS A 28 -14.83 10.28 16.32
CA LYS A 28 -16.07 10.10 17.10
C LYS A 28 -16.53 8.63 17.20
N ALA A 29 -15.86 7.70 16.51
CA ALA A 29 -16.20 6.30 16.59
C ALA A 29 -15.40 5.68 17.74
N GLU A 30 -16.04 5.54 18.90
CA GLU A 30 -15.52 4.69 19.96
C GLU A 30 -15.43 3.26 19.40
N GLU A 31 -14.24 2.66 19.50
CA GLU A 31 -13.99 1.23 19.24
C GLU A 31 -13.83 0.75 17.78
N GLY A 32 -13.44 1.61 16.84
CA GLY A 32 -12.94 1.15 15.54
C GLY A 32 -11.51 0.60 15.62
N LEU A 33 -11.29 -0.72 15.61
CA LEU A 33 -9.94 -1.29 15.47
C LEU A 33 -9.36 -0.95 14.08
N CYS A 34 -8.06 -0.60 14.01
CA CYS A 34 -7.35 -0.45 12.74
C CYS A 34 -7.39 -1.79 11.98
N ARG A 35 -8.14 -1.83 10.88
CA ARG A 35 -8.35 -3.03 10.08
C ARG A 35 -7.61 -2.92 8.76
N VAL A 36 -6.70 -3.84 8.51
CA VAL A 36 -6.09 -4.04 7.19
C VAL A 36 -7.13 -4.66 6.27
N LEU A 37 -7.40 -3.99 5.15
CA LEU A 37 -8.38 -4.39 4.13
C LEU A 37 -7.72 -5.14 2.98
N TYR A 38 -6.49 -4.76 2.65
CA TYR A 38 -5.67 -5.37 1.62
C TYR A 38 -4.19 -5.22 1.98
N SER A 39 -3.38 -6.23 1.68
CA SER A 39 -1.92 -6.17 1.80
C SER A 39 -1.26 -7.03 0.75
N CYS A 40 -0.25 -6.51 0.07
CA CYS A 40 0.59 -7.22 -0.87
C CYS A 40 2.05 -7.02 -0.45
N VAL A 41 2.80 -8.11 -0.32
CA VAL A 41 4.22 -8.10 0.02
C VAL A 41 5.00 -8.52 -1.22
N PHE A 42 6.01 -7.74 -1.58
CA PHE A 42 6.88 -7.98 -2.72
C PHE A 42 8.24 -8.50 -2.22
N GLY A 43 8.85 -9.42 -2.97
CA GLY A 43 10.17 -9.95 -2.63
C GLY A 43 10.21 -10.93 -1.46
N ALA A 44 9.06 -11.49 -1.06
CA ALA A 44 9.09 -12.74 -0.31
C ALA A 44 9.49 -13.82 -1.32
N GLU A 45 10.76 -14.23 -1.27
CA GLU A 45 11.19 -15.53 -1.77
C GLU A 45 10.13 -16.55 -1.33
N GLU A 46 9.38 -17.12 -2.27
CA GLU A 46 8.90 -18.48 -2.11
C GLU A 46 10.19 -19.32 -2.06
N SER A 47 10.83 -19.36 -0.89
CA SER A 47 12.00 -20.20 -0.71
C SER A 47 11.53 -21.62 -1.03
N PRO A 48 12.15 -22.34 -1.96
CA PRO A 48 11.74 -23.71 -2.31
C PRO A 48 11.88 -24.70 -1.14
N ASP A 49 12.36 -24.24 0.02
CA ASP A 49 12.60 -25.00 1.24
C ASP A 49 11.37 -25.05 2.19
N ASP A 50 10.18 -24.72 1.67
CA ASP A 50 8.86 -24.85 2.31
C ASP A 50 8.42 -26.32 2.51
N LEU A 51 9.32 -27.19 2.97
CA LEU A 51 9.01 -28.57 3.33
C LEU A 51 8.41 -28.69 4.74
N HIS A 52 8.36 -27.61 5.53
CA HIS A 52 7.87 -27.64 6.91
C HIS A 52 6.63 -26.74 7.14
N PRO A 53 5.42 -27.32 7.26
CA PRO A 53 4.15 -26.58 7.38
C PRO A 53 4.10 -25.56 8.53
N HIS A 54 4.79 -25.86 9.65
CA HIS A 54 4.82 -24.96 10.82
C HIS A 54 5.74 -23.74 10.65
N GLY A 55 6.72 -23.77 9.74
CA GLY A 55 7.57 -22.62 9.44
C GLY A 55 6.79 -21.56 8.66
N ALA A 56 6.15 -21.99 7.57
CA ALA A 56 5.31 -21.15 6.72
C ALA A 56 4.16 -20.48 7.50
N GLU A 57 3.55 -21.16 8.47
CA GLU A 57 2.50 -20.57 9.31
C GLU A 57 3.04 -19.47 10.23
N ARG A 58 4.18 -19.70 10.89
CA ARG A 58 4.84 -18.68 11.73
C ARG A 58 5.23 -17.47 10.89
N ASP A 59 5.80 -17.67 9.71
CA ASP A 59 6.23 -16.59 8.84
C ASP A 59 5.05 -15.78 8.31
N ARG A 60 3.93 -16.45 8.01
CA ARG A 60 2.68 -15.79 7.65
C ARG A 60 2.12 -14.96 8.80
N LEU A 61 2.16 -15.47 10.04
CA LEU A 61 1.72 -14.74 11.23
C LEU A 61 2.60 -13.52 11.48
N LEU A 62 3.92 -13.67 11.43
CA LEU A 62 4.89 -12.59 11.57
C LEU A 62 4.66 -11.49 10.53
N ARG A 63 4.49 -11.85 9.25
CA ARG A 63 4.15 -10.90 8.18
C ARG A 63 2.86 -10.15 8.49
N LYS A 64 1.82 -10.85 8.94
CA LYS A 64 0.54 -10.22 9.30
C LYS A 64 0.71 -9.22 10.45
N GLU A 65 1.51 -9.55 11.45
CA GLU A 65 1.83 -8.66 12.58
C GLU A 65 2.62 -7.44 12.11
N GLN A 66 3.62 -7.62 11.24
CA GLN A 66 4.40 -6.53 10.65
C GLN A 66 3.50 -5.54 9.90
N ILE A 67 2.63 -6.05 9.01
CA ILE A 67 1.69 -5.21 8.25
C ILE A 67 0.71 -4.49 9.18
N LEU A 68 0.23 -5.15 10.23
CA LEU A 68 -0.68 -4.54 11.20
C LEU A 68 0.01 -3.45 12.03
N ALA A 69 1.28 -3.64 12.40
CA ALA A 69 2.08 -2.64 13.11
C ALA A 69 2.25 -1.38 12.24
N VAL A 70 2.60 -1.54 10.96
CA VAL A 70 2.68 -0.41 10.01
C VAL A 70 1.35 0.31 9.90
N ALA A 71 0.23 -0.41 9.73
CA ALA A 71 -1.10 0.19 9.62
C ALA A 71 -1.49 1.01 10.86
N ARG A 72 -1.16 0.53 12.07
CA ARG A 72 -1.38 1.26 13.33
C ARG A 72 -0.54 2.52 13.42
N GLN A 73 0.72 2.46 12.98
CA GLN A 73 1.60 3.63 13.00
C GLN A 73 1.14 4.68 12.00
N VAL A 74 0.75 4.29 10.78
CA VAL A 74 0.14 5.18 9.80
C VAL A 74 -1.13 5.82 10.36
N GLU A 75 -2.01 5.04 11.00
CA GLU A 75 -3.19 5.59 11.67
C GLU A 75 -2.84 6.65 12.72
N SER A 76 -1.84 6.38 13.57
CA SER A 76 -1.38 7.34 14.58
C SER A 76 -0.83 8.62 13.94
N MET A 77 -0.10 8.50 12.82
CA MET A 77 0.45 9.65 12.09
C MET A 77 -0.66 10.49 11.43
N CYS A 78 -1.66 9.84 10.83
CA CYS A 78 -2.86 10.50 10.31
C CYS A 78 -3.57 11.30 11.42
N GLN A 79 -3.81 10.69 12.58
CA GLN A 79 -4.48 11.34 13.71
C GLN A 79 -3.67 12.53 14.24
N LEU A 80 -2.35 12.35 14.40
CA LEU A 80 -1.46 13.41 14.85
C LEU A 80 -1.48 14.60 13.88
N GLN A 81 -1.42 14.35 12.57
CA GLN A 81 -1.48 15.41 11.57
C GLN A 81 -2.84 16.13 11.59
N GLN A 82 -3.95 15.39 11.71
CA GLN A 82 -5.29 15.99 11.82
C GLN A 82 -5.41 16.92 13.04
N GLN A 83 -4.91 16.46 14.20
CA GLN A 83 -4.88 17.25 15.43
C GLN A 83 -3.99 18.50 15.28
N ALA A 84 -2.81 18.36 14.69
CA ALA A 84 -1.86 19.46 14.50
C ALA A 84 -2.38 20.51 13.51
N CYS A 85 -3.09 20.10 12.46
CA CYS A 85 -3.68 21.01 11.48
C CYS A 85 -4.97 21.68 11.96
N GLY A 86 -5.48 21.34 13.15
CA GLY A 86 -6.72 21.90 13.70
C GLY A 86 -7.96 21.64 12.86
N ARG A 87 -7.90 20.70 11.90
CA ARG A 87 -9.04 20.35 11.04
C ARG A 87 -9.92 19.35 11.78
N PRO A 88 -11.15 19.71 12.20
CA PRO A 88 -12.09 18.71 12.69
C PRO A 88 -12.44 17.76 11.53
N SER A 89 -12.69 16.50 11.85
CA SER A 89 -12.98 15.38 10.91
C SER A 89 -14.23 15.53 10.03
N VAL A 90 -14.75 16.75 9.86
CA VAL A 90 -16.13 17.07 9.47
C VAL A 90 -16.30 17.23 7.96
N ASP A 91 -15.28 17.08 7.12
CA ASP A 91 -15.48 16.93 5.67
C ASP A 91 -15.55 15.47 5.21
N LEU A 92 -16.00 14.59 6.11
CA LEU A 92 -16.60 13.30 5.77
C LEU A 92 -18.13 13.42 5.68
N GLN A 93 -18.67 14.59 5.29
CA GLN A 93 -19.98 14.53 4.64
C GLN A 93 -19.79 13.69 3.37
N PRO A 94 -20.65 12.70 3.10
CA PRO A 94 -20.74 12.19 1.75
C PRO A 94 -21.17 13.39 0.91
N GLN A 95 -20.21 14.07 0.27
CA GLN A 95 -20.56 15.00 -0.78
C GLN A 95 -21.34 14.14 -1.77
N SER A 96 -22.64 14.39 -1.85
CA SER A 96 -23.54 13.78 -2.82
C SER A 96 -23.27 14.36 -4.22
N SER A 97 -22.00 14.61 -4.53
CA SER A 97 -21.53 15.17 -5.78
C SER A 97 -20.63 14.11 -6.38
N ASP A 98 -20.88 13.78 -7.64
CA ASP A 98 -20.10 12.92 -8.52
C ASP A 98 -18.70 13.52 -8.82
N GLU A 99 -18.14 14.28 -7.87
CA GLU A 99 -16.90 15.03 -7.98
C GLU A 99 -15.72 14.16 -7.56
N PRO A 100 -14.62 14.17 -8.33
CA PRO A 100 -13.42 13.42 -8.01
C PRO A 100 -12.86 13.91 -6.67
N VAL A 101 -12.61 12.98 -5.74
CA VAL A 101 -12.01 13.29 -4.43
C VAL A 101 -10.68 14.02 -4.66
N PRO A 102 -10.49 15.23 -4.08
CA PRO A 102 -9.26 16.00 -4.26
C PRO A 102 -8.10 15.34 -3.50
N LEU A 103 -7.46 14.35 -4.13
CA LEU A 103 -6.30 13.62 -3.59
C LEU A 103 -5.07 14.51 -3.36
N HIS A 104 -5.05 15.73 -3.90
CA HIS A 104 -3.98 16.71 -3.70
C HIS A 104 -4.00 17.34 -2.30
N GLU A 105 -5.15 17.33 -1.61
CA GLU A 105 -5.32 17.88 -0.26
C GLU A 105 -5.33 16.82 0.84
N ALA A 106 -5.22 15.55 0.47
CA ALA A 106 -5.21 14.44 1.39
C ALA A 106 -3.95 14.45 2.28
N PRO A 107 -4.09 14.20 3.61
CA PRO A 107 -2.94 14.09 4.51
C PRO A 107 -1.98 13.00 4.02
N CYS A 108 -0.72 13.36 3.87
CA CYS A 108 0.36 12.46 3.49
C CYS A 108 1.60 12.71 4.33
N GLY A 109 2.46 11.71 4.39
CA GLY A 109 3.74 11.82 5.07
C GLY A 109 4.61 10.59 4.88
N ALA A 110 5.80 10.65 5.47
CA ALA A 110 6.71 9.53 5.53
C ALA A 110 7.34 9.41 6.92
N PHE A 111 7.67 8.19 7.32
CA PHE A 111 8.43 7.92 8.54
C PHE A 111 9.35 6.71 8.34
N CYS A 112 10.42 6.65 9.12
CA CYS A 112 11.37 5.54 9.09
C CYS A 112 11.04 4.54 10.21
N LEU A 113 11.15 3.26 9.87
CA LEU A 113 11.10 2.12 10.78
C LEU A 113 12.52 1.68 11.09
N ALA A 114 12.83 1.54 12.37
CA ALA A 114 14.12 1.05 12.80
C ALA A 114 14.26 -0.45 12.50
N ALA A 115 15.49 -0.89 12.29
CA ALA A 115 15.80 -2.31 12.25
C ALA A 115 15.34 -2.98 13.55
N GLY A 116 14.61 -4.08 13.43
CA GLY A 116 14.03 -4.84 14.54
C GLY A 116 12.60 -4.45 14.92
N ASP A 117 12.01 -3.39 14.33
CA ASP A 117 10.64 -2.98 14.64
C ASP A 117 9.91 -2.36 13.42
N PRO A 118 9.00 -3.08 12.74
CA PRO A 118 8.71 -4.52 12.85
C PRO A 118 9.54 -5.38 11.87
N PHE A 119 10.34 -4.76 11.01
CA PHE A 119 11.19 -5.44 10.03
C PHE A 119 12.62 -5.58 10.52
N GLN A 120 13.33 -6.64 10.11
CA GLN A 120 14.74 -6.84 10.49
C GLN A 120 15.65 -5.74 9.94
N GLU A 121 15.36 -5.28 8.73
CA GLU A 121 16.08 -4.18 8.09
C GLU A 121 15.35 -2.86 8.29
N PRO A 122 16.05 -1.71 8.28
CA PRO A 122 15.40 -0.42 8.31
C PRO A 122 14.54 -0.22 7.05
N ARG A 123 13.33 0.31 7.24
CA ARG A 123 12.37 0.55 6.14
C ARG A 123 11.85 1.96 6.20
N THR A 124 11.42 2.50 5.06
CA THR A 124 10.72 3.79 5.02
C THR A 124 9.28 3.57 4.64
N VAL A 125 8.35 4.14 5.39
CA VAL A 125 6.92 4.07 5.09
C VAL A 125 6.47 5.40 4.55
N VAL A 126 5.93 5.40 3.33
CA VAL A 126 5.22 6.54 2.76
C VAL A 126 3.73 6.24 2.84
N TRP A 127 2.94 7.21 3.31
CA TRP A 127 1.53 7.01 3.56
C TRP A 127 0.67 8.17 3.08
N LEU A 128 -0.60 7.86 2.81
CA LEU A 128 -1.63 8.78 2.34
C LEU A 128 -2.96 8.41 3.00
N GLY A 129 -3.59 9.36 3.69
CA GLY A 129 -4.93 9.21 4.27
C GLY A 129 -5.98 9.89 3.39
N VAL A 130 -6.96 9.14 2.88
CA VAL A 130 -8.03 9.67 2.04
C VAL A 130 -9.37 9.17 2.59
N LEU A 131 -10.25 10.10 2.95
CA LEU A 131 -11.54 9.80 3.60
C LEU A 131 -11.33 8.96 4.87
N SER A 132 -11.87 7.73 4.91
CA SER A 132 -11.72 6.76 6.00
C SER A 132 -10.71 5.64 5.68
N LEU A 133 -9.88 5.82 4.65
CA LEU A 133 -8.89 4.84 4.19
C LEU A 133 -7.48 5.38 4.32
N GLY A 134 -6.56 4.53 4.75
CA GLY A 134 -5.13 4.76 4.77
C GLY A 134 -4.46 3.87 3.74
N PHE A 135 -3.62 4.47 2.90
CA PHE A 135 -2.76 3.78 1.95
C PHE A 135 -1.32 3.92 2.43
N ALA A 136 -0.54 2.84 2.33
CA ALA A 136 0.88 2.90 2.67
C ALA A 136 1.74 2.02 1.76
N LEU A 137 2.94 2.52 1.46
CA LEU A 137 4.04 1.81 0.83
C LEU A 137 5.16 1.65 1.85
N VAL A 138 5.59 0.42 2.08
CA VAL A 138 6.81 0.09 2.82
C VAL A 138 7.93 -0.06 1.80
N LEU A 139 8.95 0.77 1.92
CA LEU A 139 10.09 0.87 1.01
C LEU A 139 11.36 0.36 1.68
N ASP A 140 12.33 -0.05 0.87
CA ASP A 140 13.71 -0.19 1.30
C ASP A 140 14.29 1.15 1.80
N ALA A 141 15.34 1.08 2.61
CA ALA A 141 16.05 2.28 3.03
C ALA A 141 16.71 2.96 1.82
N HIS A 142 16.63 4.29 1.75
CA HIS A 142 17.23 5.14 0.70
C HIS A 142 16.46 5.23 -0.62
N GLU A 143 15.20 4.80 -0.65
CA GLU A 143 14.34 4.95 -1.81
C GLU A 143 13.87 6.40 -2.04
N ASN A 144 13.52 6.71 -3.29
CA ASN A 144 13.05 8.04 -3.66
C ASN A 144 11.63 8.30 -3.11
N LEU A 145 11.54 9.04 -2.00
CA LEU A 145 10.28 9.34 -1.33
C LEU A 145 9.30 10.13 -2.20
N LEU A 146 9.80 11.05 -3.03
CA LEU A 146 8.95 11.86 -3.90
C LEU A 146 8.32 11.01 -5.00
N LEU A 147 9.09 10.06 -5.55
CA LEU A 147 8.59 9.08 -6.48
C LEU A 147 7.56 8.17 -5.81
N ALA A 148 7.87 7.64 -4.63
CA ALA A 148 6.97 6.76 -3.90
C ALA A 148 5.65 7.44 -3.51
N GLU A 149 5.68 8.70 -3.06
CA GLU A 149 4.48 9.49 -2.77
C GLU A 149 3.65 9.70 -4.04
N SER A 150 4.29 10.09 -5.15
CA SER A 150 3.61 10.31 -6.43
C SER A 150 2.93 9.03 -6.92
N THR A 151 3.63 7.90 -6.82
CA THR A 151 3.08 6.57 -7.14
C THR A 151 1.95 6.19 -6.19
N LEU A 152 2.07 6.44 -4.88
CA LEU A 152 1.01 6.16 -3.91
C LEU A 152 -0.26 6.98 -4.20
N ARG A 153 -0.10 8.27 -4.52
CA ARG A 153 -1.22 9.15 -4.89
C ARG A 153 -1.90 8.68 -6.17
N LEU A 154 -1.12 8.26 -7.16
CA LEU A 154 -1.63 7.67 -8.40
C LEU A 154 -2.41 6.37 -8.13
N LEU A 155 -1.83 5.45 -7.36
CA LEU A 155 -2.49 4.19 -6.99
C LEU A 155 -3.80 4.47 -6.25
N ALA A 156 -3.81 5.38 -5.28
CA ALA A 156 -5.04 5.76 -4.57
C ALA A 156 -6.10 6.26 -5.56
N ARG A 157 -5.75 7.14 -6.52
CA ARG A 157 -6.66 7.63 -7.56
C ARG A 157 -7.28 6.50 -8.37
N LEU A 158 -6.45 5.62 -8.91
CA LEU A 158 -6.91 4.49 -9.72
C LEU A 158 -7.82 3.56 -8.93
N LEU A 159 -7.49 3.32 -7.66
CA LEU A 159 -8.29 2.48 -6.79
C LEU A 159 -9.65 3.13 -6.50
N PHE A 160 -9.71 4.44 -6.25
CA PHE A 160 -11.00 5.14 -6.10
C PHE A 160 -11.83 5.11 -7.39
N ASP A 161 -11.22 5.43 -8.53
CA ASP A 161 -11.90 5.54 -9.82
C ASP A 161 -12.40 4.19 -10.33
N HIS A 162 -11.57 3.15 -10.28
CA HIS A 162 -11.90 1.82 -10.82
C HIS A 162 -12.63 0.94 -9.82
N LEU A 163 -12.34 1.06 -8.52
CA LEU A 163 -12.94 0.20 -7.50
C LEU A 163 -14.08 0.86 -6.74
N ARG A 164 -14.48 2.08 -7.12
CA ARG A 164 -15.59 2.84 -6.50
C ARG A 164 -15.57 2.72 -4.98
N LEU A 165 -14.39 2.89 -4.38
CA LEU A 165 -14.18 2.72 -2.92
C LEU A 165 -14.99 3.72 -2.08
N LEU A 166 -15.63 4.68 -2.74
CA LEU A 166 -16.58 5.66 -2.20
C LEU A 166 -17.98 5.09 -1.95
N VAL A 167 -18.32 3.92 -2.49
CA VAL A 167 -19.65 3.32 -2.34
C VAL A 167 -19.75 2.59 -0.99
N PRO A 168 -20.71 2.96 -0.12
CA PRO A 168 -20.97 2.22 1.12
C PRO A 168 -21.21 0.73 0.84
N GLY A 169 -20.45 -0.16 1.48
CA GLY A 169 -20.53 -1.60 1.24
C GLY A 169 -19.68 -2.13 0.09
N ALA A 170 -18.77 -1.32 -0.49
CA ALA A 170 -17.76 -1.80 -1.41
C ALA A 170 -16.87 -2.88 -0.73
N ASN A 171 -17.13 -4.15 -1.05
CA ASN A 171 -16.35 -5.27 -0.57
C ASN A 171 -14.97 -5.28 -1.24
N LEU A 172 -13.99 -4.62 -0.61
CA LEU A 172 -12.58 -4.63 -1.02
C LEU A 172 -12.03 -6.05 -1.20
N LEU A 173 -12.52 -7.01 -0.41
CA LEU A 173 -12.17 -8.43 -0.52
C LEU A 173 -12.51 -9.04 -1.89
N LEU A 174 -13.65 -8.66 -2.49
CA LEU A 174 -14.06 -9.15 -3.82
C LEU A 174 -13.31 -8.46 -4.97
N ARG A 175 -12.47 -7.46 -4.66
CA ARG A 175 -11.74 -6.67 -5.63
C ARG A 175 -10.22 -6.85 -5.51
N ALA A 176 -9.76 -7.77 -4.64
CA ALA A 176 -8.34 -8.06 -4.46
C ALA A 176 -7.64 -8.34 -5.79
N ASP A 177 -8.23 -9.18 -6.66
CA ASP A 177 -7.69 -9.49 -7.99
C ASP A 177 -7.49 -8.23 -8.86
N ARG A 178 -8.40 -7.25 -8.76
CA ARG A 178 -8.28 -5.99 -9.51
C ARG A 178 -7.19 -5.09 -8.91
N ILE A 179 -7.05 -5.08 -7.59
CA ILE A 179 -5.98 -4.35 -6.89
C ILE A 179 -4.63 -4.96 -7.30
N GLU A 180 -4.50 -6.28 -7.27
CA GLU A 180 -3.31 -7.01 -7.72
C GLU A 180 -2.98 -6.70 -9.18
N GLY A 181 -3.96 -6.68 -10.07
CA GLY A 181 -3.76 -6.32 -11.48
C GLY A 181 -3.27 -4.88 -11.69
N ILE A 182 -3.68 -3.93 -10.84
CA ILE A 182 -3.15 -2.56 -10.83
C ILE A 182 -1.70 -2.60 -10.30
N LEU A 183 -1.46 -3.20 -9.14
CA LEU A 183 -0.14 -3.26 -8.52
C LEU A 183 0.89 -3.95 -9.42
N ALA A 184 0.54 -5.03 -10.11
CA ALA A 184 1.44 -5.74 -11.01
C ALA A 184 1.93 -4.86 -12.18
N ARG A 185 1.16 -3.85 -12.59
CA ARG A 185 1.52 -2.93 -13.68
C ARG A 185 2.28 -1.69 -13.20
N PHE A 186 1.89 -1.16 -12.03
CA PHE A 186 2.48 0.07 -11.49
C PHE A 186 3.68 -0.18 -10.55
N LEU A 187 3.74 -1.37 -9.95
CA LEU A 187 4.80 -1.84 -9.05
C LEU A 187 5.20 -3.29 -9.43
N PRO A 188 5.73 -3.53 -10.63
CA PRO A 188 6.13 -4.87 -11.05
C PRO A 188 7.21 -5.39 -10.11
N HIS A 189 6.93 -6.51 -9.43
CA HIS A 189 7.81 -7.10 -8.42
C HIS A 189 8.24 -6.13 -7.30
N GLY A 190 7.44 -5.09 -7.02
CA GLY A 190 7.78 -4.06 -6.04
C GLY A 190 8.81 -3.04 -6.54
N GLN A 191 9.00 -2.87 -7.85
CA GLN A 191 9.87 -1.83 -8.40
C GLN A 191 9.12 -0.50 -8.51
N LEU A 192 9.74 0.60 -8.05
CA LEU A 192 9.22 1.94 -8.29
C LEU A 192 9.56 2.37 -9.72
N LEU A 193 8.54 2.48 -10.56
CA LEU A 193 8.69 2.97 -11.92
C LEU A 193 8.67 4.50 -11.94
N PHE A 194 9.50 5.10 -12.81
CA PHE A 194 9.35 6.52 -13.15
C PHE A 194 8.18 6.70 -14.11
N LEU A 195 7.05 7.12 -13.56
CA LEU A 195 5.80 7.28 -14.30
C LEU A 195 5.70 8.73 -14.79
N ASN A 196 5.82 8.93 -16.11
CA ASN A 196 5.47 10.21 -16.74
C ASN A 196 3.98 10.23 -17.12
N ASP A 197 3.41 11.42 -17.37
CA ASP A 197 1.96 11.55 -17.63
C ASP A 197 1.50 10.70 -18.83
N GLN A 198 2.32 10.58 -19.87
CA GLN A 198 1.99 9.77 -21.06
C GLN A 198 1.96 8.27 -20.73
N PHE A 199 2.88 7.80 -19.91
CA PHE A 199 2.97 6.40 -19.49
C PHE A 199 1.84 6.05 -18.53
N VAL A 200 1.49 6.96 -17.62
CA VAL A 200 0.31 6.82 -16.76
C VAL A 200 -0.96 6.68 -17.60
N GLN A 201 -1.18 7.57 -18.58
CA GLN A 201 -2.34 7.50 -19.47
C GLN A 201 -2.36 6.21 -20.31
N GLY A 202 -1.20 5.75 -20.76
CA GLY A 202 -1.06 4.47 -21.45
C GLY A 202 -1.50 3.29 -20.58
N LEU A 203 -0.96 3.20 -19.38
CA LEU A 203 -1.31 2.15 -18.40
C LEU A 203 -2.78 2.21 -17.98
N GLU A 204 -3.33 3.41 -17.79
CA GLU A 204 -4.76 3.61 -17.47
C GLU A 204 -5.67 3.11 -18.61
N LYS A 205 -5.28 3.38 -19.86
CA LYS A 205 -6.00 2.93 -21.05
C LYS A 205 -5.94 1.41 -21.20
N GLU A 206 -4.76 0.82 -20.99
CA GLU A 206 -4.58 -0.63 -21.00
C GLU A 206 -5.38 -1.31 -19.88
N PHE A 207 -5.41 -0.71 -18.68
CA PHE A 207 -6.21 -1.23 -17.57
C PHE A 207 -7.71 -1.16 -17.87
N SER A 208 -8.18 -0.04 -18.41
CA SER A 208 -9.57 0.13 -18.80
C SER A 208 -9.99 -0.83 -19.93
N ALA A 209 -9.06 -1.22 -20.80
CA ALA A 209 -9.30 -2.20 -21.85
C ALA A 209 -9.27 -3.65 -21.34
N ALA A 210 -8.37 -3.97 -20.41
CA ALA A 210 -8.19 -5.31 -19.86
C ALA A 210 -9.21 -5.68 -18.77
N CYS A 211 -9.80 -4.68 -18.11
CA CYS A 211 -10.81 -4.88 -17.06
C CYS A 211 -12.08 -4.09 -17.42
N PRO A 212 -13.05 -4.71 -18.13
CA PRO A 212 -14.31 -4.05 -18.40
C PRO A 212 -15.03 -3.70 -17.08
N ARG A 213 -15.58 -2.48 -17.05
CA ARG A 213 -16.21 -1.87 -15.87
C ARG A 213 -17.34 -2.73 -15.31
#